data_AF-A0A922T7E8-F1
#
_entry.id   AF-A0A922T7E8-F1
#
_cell.length_a   1.000
_cell.length_b   1.000
_cell.length_c   1.000
_cell.angle_alpha   90.00
_cell.angle_beta   90.00
_cell.angle_gamma   90.00
#
_symmetry.space_group_name_H-M   'P 1'
#
loop_
_entity.id
_entity.type
_entity.pdbx_description
1 polymer ?
#
loop_
_entity_poly.entity_id
_entity_poly.type
_entity_poly.pdbx_seq_one_letter_code
_entity_poly.pdbx_strand_id
1 'polypeptide(L)'
;MESEMNVTSRKPADTETRDRERLIETMAPSVHHMADRFMHSREAAAELARETLAKAKSDLEAGAVKTALDAHLFRIMHEIVLQRLGLR
;
A
#
# COMPACT_ATOMS: atom_id res chain seq x y z
N MET A 1 23.98 -30.74 28.15
CA MET A 1 23.27 -30.46 26.88
C MET A 1 22.16 -29.49 27.20
N GLU A 2 22.46 -28.21 27.19
CA GLU A 2 21.48 -27.14 27.39
C GLU A 2 21.18 -26.57 26.01
N SER A 3 20.00 -26.88 25.47
CA SER A 3 19.52 -26.25 24.24
C SER A 3 19.08 -24.84 24.59
N GLU A 4 19.87 -23.86 24.18
CA GLU A 4 19.48 -22.45 24.16
C GLU A 4 18.26 -22.29 23.23
N MET A 5 17.07 -22.19 23.84
CA MET A 5 15.90 -21.67 23.14
C MET A 5 16.11 -20.17 22.92
N ASN A 6 16.76 -19.81 21.82
CA ASN A 6 16.83 -18.44 21.33
C ASN A 6 15.43 -17.98 20.91
N VAL A 7 14.60 -17.60 21.87
CA VAL A 7 13.36 -16.87 21.63
C VAL A 7 13.76 -15.44 21.26
N THR A 8 14.20 -15.26 20.02
CA THR A 8 14.31 -13.94 19.40
C THR A 8 12.96 -13.26 19.55
N SER A 9 12.85 -12.37 20.53
CA SER A 9 11.69 -11.53 20.76
C SER A 9 11.52 -10.65 19.53
N ARG A 10 10.64 -11.06 18.61
CA ARG A 10 10.27 -10.22 17.46
C ARG A 10 9.67 -8.94 18.03
N LYS A 11 10.30 -7.81 17.72
CA LYS A 11 9.87 -6.49 18.17
C LYS A 11 8.41 -6.27 17.71
N PRO A 12 7.50 -5.81 18.58
CA PRO A 12 6.07 -5.66 18.24
C PRO A 12 5.80 -4.83 16.96
N ALA A 13 6.65 -3.84 16.69
CA ALA A 13 6.53 -2.96 15.53
C ALA A 13 6.71 -3.66 14.16
N ASP A 14 7.47 -4.76 14.13
CA ASP A 14 7.72 -5.53 12.90
C ASP A 14 6.51 -6.41 12.54
N THR A 15 5.78 -6.91 13.55
CA THR A 15 4.53 -7.65 13.34
C THR A 15 3.42 -6.74 12.82
N GLU A 16 3.26 -5.55 13.42
CA GLU A 16 2.22 -4.58 13.01
C GLU A 16 2.43 -4.09 11.57
N THR A 17 3.67 -3.81 11.17
CA THR A 17 4.00 -3.39 9.81
C THR A 17 3.65 -4.48 8.80
N ARG A 18 4.05 -5.74 9.06
CA ARG A 18 3.76 -6.88 8.18
C ARG A 18 2.26 -7.21 8.09
N ASP A 19 1.50 -6.99 9.17
CA ASP A 19 0.05 -7.19 9.14
C ASP A 19 -0.66 -6.10 8.33
N ARG A 20 -0.14 -4.87 8.36
CA ARG A 20 -0.65 -3.76 7.54
C ARG A 20 -0.23 -3.89 6.06
N GLU A 21 0.95 -4.42 5.77
CA GLU A 21 1.36 -4.79 4.41
C GLU A 21 0.44 -5.87 3.82
N ARG A 22 0.14 -6.92 4.60
CA ARG A 22 -0.84 -7.95 4.20
C ARG A 22 -2.22 -7.35 3.95
N LEU A 23 -2.65 -6.39 4.77
CA LEU A 23 -3.91 -5.69 4.54
C LEU A 23 -3.90 -4.88 3.23
N ILE A 24 -2.78 -4.24 2.87
CA ILE A 24 -2.65 -3.56 1.56
C ILE A 24 -2.79 -4.57 0.41
N GLU A 25 -2.23 -5.78 0.56
CA GLU A 25 -2.34 -6.83 -0.46
C GLU A 25 -3.76 -7.35 -0.63
N THR A 26 -4.53 -7.53 0.45
CA THR A 26 -5.94 -7.93 0.34
C THR A 26 -6.81 -6.87 -0.33
N MET A 27 -6.37 -5.60 -0.29
CA MET A 27 -7.05 -4.49 -0.96
C MET A 27 -6.73 -4.36 -2.45
N ALA A 28 -5.78 -5.12 -2.98
CA ALA A 28 -5.37 -4.99 -4.39
C ALA A 28 -6.54 -5.07 -5.40
N PRO A 29 -7.53 -5.98 -5.28
CA PRO A 29 -8.67 -6.01 -6.19
C PRO A 29 -9.50 -4.71 -6.15
N SER A 30 -9.71 -4.15 -4.95
CA SER A 30 -10.44 -2.88 -4.77
C SER A 30 -9.67 -1.71 -5.37
N VAL A 31 -8.34 -1.69 -5.22
CA VAL A 31 -7.47 -0.68 -5.83
C VAL A 31 -7.51 -0.78 -7.36
N HIS A 32 -7.49 -1.99 -7.92
CA HIS A 32 -7.66 -2.19 -9.36
C HIS A 32 -9.01 -1.66 -9.85
N HIS A 33 -10.11 -1.99 -9.17
CA HIS A 33 -11.44 -1.50 -9.54
C HIS A 33 -11.55 0.03 -9.46
N MET A 34 -10.84 0.66 -8.51
CA MET A 34 -10.78 2.10 -8.39
C MET A 34 -9.97 2.72 -9.54
N ALA A 35 -8.84 2.13 -9.92
CA ALA A 35 -8.01 2.59 -11.03
C ALA A 35 -8.74 2.53 -12.39
N ASP A 36 -9.60 1.53 -12.60
CA ASP A 36 -10.47 1.43 -13.78
C ASP A 36 -11.40 2.64 -13.96
N ARG A 37 -11.74 3.36 -12.87
CA ARG A 37 -12.55 4.58 -12.94
C ARG A 37 -11.77 5.80 -13.41
N PHE A 38 -10.45 5.80 -13.24
CA PHE A 38 -9.57 6.89 -13.66
C PHE A 38 -9.01 6.69 -15.07
N MET A 39 -8.91 5.44 -15.52
CA MET A 39 -8.20 5.07 -16.75
C MET A 39 -9.12 4.39 -17.75
N HIS A 40 -9.07 4.83 -19.01
CA HIS A 40 -9.84 4.22 -20.10
C HIS A 40 -9.19 2.97 -20.71
N SER A 41 -8.01 2.58 -20.21
CA SER A 41 -7.28 1.39 -20.64
C SER A 41 -7.02 0.47 -19.45
N ARG A 42 -7.28 -0.83 -19.63
CA ARG A 42 -6.98 -1.87 -18.64
C ARG A 42 -5.51 -1.90 -18.25
N GLU A 43 -4.62 -1.65 -19.21
CA GLU A 43 -3.18 -1.63 -18.97
C GLU A 43 -2.79 -0.44 -18.08
N ALA A 44 -3.29 0.76 -18.40
CA ALA A 44 -3.05 1.97 -17.63
C ALA A 44 -3.67 1.88 -16.22
N ALA A 45 -4.86 1.28 -16.09
CA ALA A 45 -5.48 1.02 -14.80
C ALA A 45 -4.64 0.06 -13.95
N ALA A 46 -4.14 -1.03 -14.55
CA ALA A 46 -3.29 -1.98 -13.86
C ALA A 46 -1.95 -1.36 -13.42
N GLU A 47 -1.37 -0.49 -14.24
CA GLU A 47 -0.17 0.26 -13.87
C GLU A 47 -0.43 1.24 -12.71
N LEU A 48 -1.50 2.03 -12.80
CA LEU A 48 -1.89 2.97 -11.73
C LEU A 48 -2.13 2.24 -10.40
N ALA A 49 -2.78 1.07 -10.44
CA ALA A 49 -3.03 0.26 -9.26
C ALA A 49 -1.72 -0.26 -8.63
N ARG A 50 -0.78 -0.76 -9.46
CA ARG A 50 0.54 -1.21 -8.99
C ARG A 50 1.32 -0.08 -8.33
N GLU A 51 1.35 1.09 -8.97
CA GLU A 51 2.03 2.27 -8.45
C GLU A 51 1.42 2.74 -7.12
N THR A 52 0.10 2.74 -7.02
CA THR A 52 -0.64 3.09 -5.79
C THR A 52 -0.27 2.15 -4.64
N LEU A 53 -0.30 0.84 -4.87
CA LEU A 53 0.04 -0.17 -3.85
C LEU A 53 1.51 -0.06 -3.42
N ALA A 54 2.43 0.12 -4.37
CA ALA A 54 3.85 0.30 -4.07
C ALA A 54 4.09 1.55 -3.21
N LYS A 55 3.47 2.68 -3.53
CA LYS A 55 3.59 3.90 -2.73
C LYS A 55 2.97 3.73 -1.34
N ALA A 56 1.83 3.04 -1.23
CA ALA A 56 1.19 2.79 0.06
C ALA A 56 2.05 1.92 0.99
N LYS A 57 2.74 0.90 0.45
CA LYS A 57 3.70 0.11 1.22
C LYS A 57 4.88 0.96 1.70
N SER A 58 5.44 1.80 0.83
CA SER A 58 6.51 2.73 1.20
C SER A 58 6.08 3.75 2.25
N ASP A 59 4.86 4.31 2.15
CA ASP A 59 4.31 5.24 3.15
C ASP A 59 4.08 4.56 4.50
N LEU A 60 3.71 3.27 4.50
CA LEU A 60 3.56 2.46 5.71
C LEU A 60 4.90 2.24 6.42
N GLU A 61 5.94 1.84 5.69
CA GLU A 61 7.30 1.69 6.23
C GLU A 61 7.84 3.00 6.82
N ALA A 62 7.48 4.14 6.21
CA ALA A 62 7.85 5.47 6.69
C ALA A 62 6.98 5.99 7.87
N GLY A 63 5.96 5.25 8.30
CA GLY A 63 5.02 5.68 9.34
C GLY A 63 4.12 6.86 8.93
N ALA A 64 3.96 7.10 7.62
CA ALA A 64 3.21 8.24 7.08
C ALA A 64 1.69 8.00 6.99
N VAL A 65 1.22 6.79 7.30
CA VAL A 65 -0.20 6.43 7.25
C VAL A 65 -0.94 6.95 8.49
N LYS A 66 -1.49 8.16 8.39
CA LYS A 66 -2.20 8.87 9.48
C LYS A 66 -3.74 8.75 9.43
N THR A 67 -4.27 8.13 8.38
CA THR A 67 -5.72 8.01 8.11
C THR A 67 -6.12 6.55 7.92
N ALA A 68 -7.43 6.28 7.79
CA ALA A 68 -7.92 4.97 7.35
C ALA A 68 -7.26 4.56 6.02
N LEU A 69 -6.96 3.26 5.87
CA LEU A 69 -6.17 2.74 4.76
C LEU A 69 -6.83 3.01 3.40
N ASP A 70 -8.15 2.83 3.29
CA ASP A 70 -8.92 3.09 2.08
C ASP A 70 -8.78 4.54 1.60
N ALA A 71 -8.92 5.50 2.53
CA ALA A 71 -8.77 6.92 2.24
C ALA A 71 -7.33 7.26 1.85
N HIS A 72 -6.35 6.59 2.46
CA HIS A 72 -4.94 6.75 2.14
C HIS A 72 -4.62 6.24 0.72
N LEU A 73 -5.13 5.07 0.35
CA LEU A 73 -5.00 4.49 -0.99
C LEU A 73 -5.65 5.38 -2.06
N PHE A 74 -6.86 5.88 -1.80
CA PHE A 74 -7.52 6.83 -2.70
C PHE A 74 -6.70 8.11 -2.88
N ARG A 75 -6.18 8.68 -1.79
CA ARG A 75 -5.35 9.90 -1.83
C ARG A 75 -4.10 9.69 -2.70
N ILE A 76 -3.38 8.59 -2.49
CA ILE A 76 -2.19 8.24 -3.29
C ILE A 76 -2.56 8.15 -4.77
N MET A 77 -3.61 7.39 -5.10
CA MET A 77 -4.03 7.21 -6.48
C MET A 77 -4.40 8.54 -7.14
N HIS A 78 -5.15 9.37 -6.42
CA HIS A 78 -5.53 10.69 -6.90
C HIS A 78 -4.30 11.59 -7.14
N GLU A 79 -3.32 11.57 -6.24
CA GLU A 79 -2.06 12.31 -6.42
C GLU A 79 -1.28 11.85 -7.66
N ILE A 80 -1.15 10.54 -7.87
CA ILE A 80 -0.49 9.98 -9.06
C ILE A 80 -1.22 10.43 -10.34
N VAL A 81 -2.56 10.37 -10.35
CA VAL A 81 -3.36 10.81 -11.50
C VAL A 81 -3.16 12.30 -11.80
N LEU A 82 -3.18 13.16 -10.78
CA LEU A 82 -2.94 14.60 -10.97
C LEU A 82 -1.55 14.88 -11.55
N GLN A 83 -0.52 14.16 -11.10
CA GLN A 83 0.84 14.27 -11.64
C GLN A 83 0.90 13.85 -13.12
N ARG A 84 0.26 12.73 -13.48
CA ARG A 84 0.17 12.28 -14.89
C ARG A 84 -0.54 13.28 -15.80
N LEU A 85 -1.48 14.06 -15.25
CA LEU A 85 -2.21 15.11 -15.97
C LEU A 85 -1.51 16.48 -15.95
N GLY A 86 -0.37 16.62 -15.27
CA GLY A 86 0.33 17.90 -15.11
C GLY A 86 -0.44 18.93 -14.29
N LEU A 87 -1.37 18.48 -13.44
CA LEU A 87 -2.19 19.33 -12.58
C LEU A 87 -1.56 19.56 -11.20
N ARG A 88 -0.47 18.85 -10.89
CA ARG A 88 0.29 18.96 -9.65
C ARG A 88 1.72 18.46 -9.79
#